data_AF-A0A1H2GB95-F1
#
_entry.id   AF-A0A1H2GB95-F1
#
_cell.length_a   1.000
_cell.length_b   1.000
_cell.length_c   1.000
_cell.angle_alpha   90.00
_cell.angle_beta   90.00
_cell.angle_gamma   90.00
#
_symmetry.space_group_name_H-M   'P 1'
#
loop_
_entity.id
_entity.type
_entity.pdbx_description
1 polymer ?
#
loop_
_entity_poly.entity_id
_entity_poly.type
_entity_poly.pdbx_seq_one_letter_code
_entity_poly.pdbx_strand_id
1 'polypeptide(L)'
;MGNQTETKLDYEKYVKYAQILEKTKWSNEFSWDHIRTICHYIHPVRAKKGAVIFKEGQKEESLGIIVKGSIDILKKSDDQIKKIARLKSSQTFGEMALLDGEPRSATGIAAEDSIIFFISKKNLLDIAEDHPKLGLQILWKISKLISQHLRKTTGKLVDYMEK
;
A
#
# COMPACT_ATOMS: atom_id res chain seq x y z
N MET A 1 35.99 -13.28 5.11
CA MET A 1 35.00 -14.37 5.32
C MET A 1 33.81 -13.77 6.06
N GLY A 2 32.89 -13.14 5.33
CA GLY A 2 31.64 -12.62 5.86
C GLY A 2 30.48 -13.17 5.04
N ASN A 3 29.38 -13.49 5.72
CA ASN A 3 28.02 -13.56 5.17
C ASN A 3 27.64 -14.67 4.19
N GLN A 4 27.82 -15.95 4.55
CA GLN A 4 26.94 -17.00 4.00
C GLN A 4 25.64 -17.17 4.81
N THR A 5 25.65 -16.81 6.09
CA THR A 5 24.51 -16.99 7.00
C THR A 5 23.51 -15.82 6.96
N GLU A 6 23.97 -14.57 6.82
CA GLU A 6 23.10 -13.39 6.67
C GLU A 6 22.30 -13.43 5.35
N THR A 7 22.93 -13.82 4.24
CA THR A 7 22.27 -13.92 2.92
C THR A 7 21.18 -15.00 2.88
N LYS A 8 21.36 -16.11 3.60
CA LYS A 8 20.35 -17.17 3.70
C LYS A 8 19.15 -16.75 4.55
N LEU A 9 19.39 -16.01 5.64
CA LEU A 9 18.34 -15.53 6.52
C LEU A 9 17.45 -14.48 5.83
N ASP A 10 18.06 -13.58 5.05
CA ASP A 10 17.33 -12.61 4.23
C ASP A 10 16.52 -13.30 3.12
N TYR A 11 17.09 -14.31 2.48
CA TYR A 11 16.38 -15.11 1.47
C TYR A 11 15.11 -15.75 2.04
N GLU A 12 15.19 -16.45 3.18
CA GLU A 12 14.04 -17.10 3.80
C GLU A 12 12.97 -16.07 4.25
N LYS A 13 13.40 -14.90 4.71
CA LYS A 13 12.52 -13.79 5.08
C LYS A 13 11.71 -13.28 3.88
N TYR A 14 12.37 -13.00 2.75
CA TYR A 14 11.68 -12.48 1.56
C TYR A 14 10.78 -13.52 0.90
N VAL A 15 11.12 -14.81 0.96
CA VAL A 15 10.22 -15.88 0.52
C VAL A 15 8.95 -15.91 1.37
N LYS A 16 9.04 -15.76 2.70
CA LYS A 16 7.86 -15.66 3.56
C LYS A 16 6.99 -14.45 3.21
N TYR A 17 7.60 -13.30 2.89
CA TYR A 17 6.83 -12.13 2.44
C TYR A 17 6.15 -12.38 1.10
N ALA A 18 6.83 -13.03 0.15
CA ALA A 18 6.25 -13.39 -1.14
C ALA A 18 5.03 -14.31 -0.98
N GLN A 19 5.12 -15.33 -0.13
CA GLN A 19 4.00 -16.23 0.19
C GLN A 19 2.80 -15.50 0.84
N ILE A 20 3.06 -14.44 1.60
CA ILE A 20 2.00 -13.61 2.19
C ILE A 20 1.37 -12.72 1.12
N LEU A 21 2.19 -12.08 0.30
CA LEU A 21 1.74 -11.15 -0.74
C LEU A 21 0.96 -11.87 -1.85
N GLU A 22 1.41 -13.07 -2.26
CA GLU A 22 0.77 -13.93 -3.27
C GLU A 22 -0.69 -14.26 -2.94
N LYS A 23 -1.04 -14.35 -1.65
CA LYS A 23 -2.40 -14.62 -1.20
C LYS A 23 -3.35 -13.44 -1.39
N THR A 24 -2.83 -12.27 -1.76
CA THR A 24 -3.64 -11.07 -1.97
C THR A 24 -4.11 -10.96 -3.41
N LYS A 25 -5.29 -10.38 -3.63
CA LYS A 25 -5.74 -10.04 -5.00
C LYS A 25 -4.89 -8.95 -5.65
N TRP A 26 -4.09 -8.24 -4.87
CA TRP A 26 -3.18 -7.21 -5.40
C TRP A 26 -2.10 -7.85 -6.28
N SER A 27 -1.61 -9.03 -5.89
CA SER A 27 -0.51 -9.71 -6.59
C SER A 27 -0.89 -10.45 -7.87
N ASN A 28 -2.19 -10.60 -8.18
CA ASN A 28 -2.70 -11.41 -9.29
C ASN A 28 -2.13 -11.06 -10.68
N GLU A 29 -1.56 -9.88 -10.86
CA GLU A 29 -1.01 -9.40 -12.14
C GLU A 29 0.52 -9.62 -12.24
N PHE A 30 1.15 -10.21 -11.22
CA PHE A 30 2.59 -10.43 -11.16
C PHE A 30 2.91 -11.93 -11.12
N SER A 31 4.00 -12.32 -11.79
CA SER A 31 4.55 -13.67 -11.65
C SER A 31 5.14 -13.87 -10.25
N TRP A 32 5.35 -15.12 -9.86
CA TRP A 32 6.02 -15.43 -8.59
C TRP A 32 7.40 -14.75 -8.46
N ASP A 33 8.19 -14.72 -9.53
CA ASP A 33 9.49 -14.05 -9.54
C ASP A 33 9.34 -12.54 -9.34
N HIS A 34 8.33 -11.91 -9.97
CA HIS A 34 8.03 -10.49 -9.75
C HIS A 34 7.59 -10.21 -8.31
N ILE A 35 6.74 -11.07 -7.72
CA ILE A 35 6.32 -10.95 -6.32
C ILE A 35 7.54 -11.04 -5.40
N ARG A 36 8.45 -11.98 -5.65
CA ARG A 36 9.70 -12.12 -4.89
C ARG A 36 10.57 -10.88 -5.03
N THR A 37 10.76 -10.37 -6.24
CA THR A 37 11.52 -9.14 -6.48
C THR A 37 10.91 -7.98 -5.69
N ILE A 38 9.60 -7.74 -5.81
CA ILE A 38 8.89 -6.70 -5.03
C ILE A 38 9.17 -6.85 -3.54
N CYS A 39 9.18 -8.09 -3.02
CA CYS A 39 9.39 -8.34 -1.59
C CYS A 39 10.77 -7.90 -1.08
N HIS A 40 11.79 -7.76 -1.92
CA HIS A 40 13.09 -7.21 -1.50
C HIS A 40 13.02 -5.70 -1.22
N TYR A 41 12.03 -5.02 -1.80
CA TYR A 41 11.85 -3.57 -1.74
C TYR A 41 10.77 -3.11 -0.76
N ILE A 42 10.14 -4.04 -0.03
CA ILE A 42 9.08 -3.71 0.94
C ILE A 42 9.60 -3.63 2.36
N HIS A 43 8.92 -2.81 3.16
CA HIS A 43 9.04 -2.78 4.60
C HIS A 43 7.74 -3.25 5.26
N PRO A 44 7.74 -4.38 6.00
CA PRO A 44 6.54 -4.87 6.67
C PRO A 44 6.31 -4.15 8.01
N VAL A 45 5.08 -3.73 8.24
CA VAL A 45 4.62 -3.12 9.48
C VAL A 45 3.49 -3.96 10.08
N ARG A 46 3.60 -4.26 11.37
CA ARG A 46 2.53 -4.86 12.17
C ARG A 46 1.89 -3.78 13.01
N ALA A 47 0.58 -3.67 12.95
CA ALA A 47 -0.18 -2.68 13.68
C ALA A 47 -1.26 -3.36 14.52
N LYS A 48 -1.33 -3.00 15.80
CA LYS A 48 -2.44 -3.43 16.68
C LYS A 48 -3.69 -2.63 16.38
N LYS A 49 -4.86 -3.20 16.67
CA LYS A 49 -6.14 -2.46 16.61
C LYS A 49 -6.01 -1.11 17.32
N GLY A 50 -6.45 -0.04 16.66
CA GLY A 50 -6.39 1.33 17.16
C GLY A 50 -5.07 2.07 16.89
N ALA A 51 -4.03 1.38 16.41
CA ALA A 51 -2.77 2.03 16.07
C ALA A 51 -2.93 2.96 14.86
N VAL A 52 -2.36 4.17 14.96
CA VAL A 52 -2.26 5.11 13.84
C VAL A 52 -1.16 4.63 12.91
N ILE A 53 -1.51 4.40 11.64
CA ILE A 53 -0.58 3.97 10.59
C ILE A 53 0.09 5.18 9.94
N PHE A 54 -0.69 6.21 9.62
CA PHE A 54 -0.25 7.47 9.07
C PHE A 54 -1.25 8.56 9.44
N LYS A 55 -0.80 9.81 9.51
CA LYS A 55 -1.65 10.96 9.81
C LYS A 55 -1.92 11.78 8.56
N GLU A 56 -3.09 12.39 8.51
CA GLU A 56 -3.39 13.44 7.53
C GLU A 56 -2.34 14.56 7.63
N GLY A 57 -1.88 15.08 6.48
CA GLY A 57 -0.84 16.10 6.41
C GLY A 57 0.59 15.59 6.65
N GLN A 58 0.77 14.30 6.98
CA GLN A 58 2.11 13.70 7.08
C GLN A 58 2.75 13.62 5.69
N LYS A 59 4.00 14.10 5.57
CA LYS A 59 4.81 13.91 4.37
C LYS A 59 5.43 12.52 4.40
N GLU A 60 4.86 11.61 3.62
CA GLU A 60 5.39 10.26 3.45
C GLU A 60 4.98 9.71 2.08
N GLU A 61 5.96 9.57 1.19
CA GLU A 61 5.76 9.07 -0.17
C GLU A 61 5.90 7.55 -0.19
N SER A 62 4.87 6.85 0.31
CA SER A 62 4.85 5.39 0.33
C SER A 62 3.47 4.83 -0.01
N LEU A 63 3.46 3.70 -0.71
CA LEU A 63 2.27 2.90 -0.94
C LEU A 63 2.20 1.80 0.12
N GLY A 64 1.07 1.68 0.81
CA GLY A 64 0.79 0.59 1.73
C GLY A 64 -0.12 -0.45 1.09
N ILE A 65 0.27 -1.72 1.17
CA ILE A 65 -0.52 -2.89 0.74
C ILE A 65 -0.97 -3.63 2.00
N ILE A 66 -2.28 -3.71 2.23
CA ILE A 66 -2.82 -4.46 3.37
C ILE A 66 -2.78 -5.94 3.01
N VAL A 67 -1.89 -6.70 3.65
CA VAL A 67 -1.81 -8.15 3.42
C VAL A 67 -2.67 -8.94 4.42
N LYS A 68 -2.91 -8.37 5.61
CA LYS A 68 -3.83 -8.92 6.63
C LYS A 68 -4.49 -7.79 7.42
N GLY A 69 -5.76 -7.99 7.79
CA GLY A 69 -6.51 -7.06 8.63
C GLY A 69 -7.23 -5.98 7.83
N SER A 70 -7.47 -4.84 8.48
CA SER A 70 -8.20 -3.71 7.91
C SER A 70 -7.82 -2.37 8.55
N ILE A 71 -7.98 -1.30 7.78
CA ILE A 71 -7.62 0.08 8.15
C ILE A 71 -8.82 0.98 7.88
N ASP A 72 -9.20 1.78 8.86
CA ASP A 72 -10.14 2.89 8.69
C ASP A 72 -9.42 4.13 8.17
N ILE A 73 -10.00 4.77 7.16
CA ILE A 73 -9.53 6.03 6.60
C ILE A 73 -10.44 7.15 7.12
N LEU A 74 -9.83 8.09 7.84
CA LEU A 74 -10.49 9.18 8.54
C LEU A 74 -10.06 10.52 7.95
N LYS A 75 -11.00 11.43 7.71
CA LYS A 75 -10.75 12.77 7.17
C LYS A 75 -11.30 13.82 8.13
N LYS A 76 -10.53 14.89 8.37
CA LYS A 76 -11.03 16.05 9.13
C LYS A 76 -11.88 16.95 8.21
N SER A 77 -13.06 17.36 8.67
CA SER A 77 -13.99 18.29 7.99
C SER A 77 -14.72 19.11 9.06
N ASP A 78 -14.61 20.44 9.02
CA ASP A 78 -15.30 21.38 9.93
C ASP A 78 -15.24 20.95 11.41
N ASP A 79 -14.02 20.66 11.88
CA ASP A 79 -13.68 20.13 13.21
C ASP A 79 -14.25 18.75 13.60
N GLN A 80 -14.93 18.07 12.68
CA GLN A 80 -15.33 16.67 12.84
C GLN A 80 -14.37 15.71 12.13
N ILE A 81 -14.12 14.56 12.76
CA ILE A 81 -13.41 13.44 12.13
C ILE A 81 -14.46 12.50 11.55
N LYS A 82 -14.46 12.33 10.22
CA LYS A 82 -15.38 11.43 9.52
C LYS A 82 -14.63 10.24 8.95
N LYS A 83 -15.16 9.04 9.13
CA LYS A 83 -14.67 7.83 8.46
C LYS A 83 -15.19 7.81 7.02
N ILE A 84 -14.28 7.91 6.04
CA ILE A 84 -14.62 7.97 4.62
C ILE A 84 -14.53 6.60 3.93
N ALA A 85 -13.72 5.68 4.47
CA ALA A 85 -13.58 4.33 3.96
C ALA A 85 -13.07 3.36 5.03
N ARG A 86 -13.30 2.05 4.80
CA ARG A 86 -12.58 0.96 5.44
C ARG A 86 -11.92 0.13 4.36
N LEU A 87 -10.60 0.01 4.43
CA LEU A 87 -9.78 -0.79 3.53
C LEU A 87 -9.48 -2.14 4.19
N LYS A 88 -9.52 -3.22 3.41
CA LYS A 88 -9.28 -4.60 3.86
C LYS A 88 -8.07 -5.19 3.15
N SER A 89 -7.71 -6.42 3.53
CA SER A 89 -6.69 -7.22 2.82
C SER A 89 -6.87 -7.17 1.30
N SER A 90 -5.75 -7.12 0.59
CA SER A 90 -5.61 -6.91 -0.86
C SER A 90 -5.88 -5.49 -1.38
N GLN A 91 -6.25 -4.55 -0.52
CA GLN A 91 -6.39 -3.14 -0.90
C GLN A 91 -5.13 -2.35 -0.56
N THR A 92 -4.96 -1.24 -1.27
CA THR A 92 -3.85 -0.30 -1.12
C THR A 92 -4.32 1.06 -0.62
N PHE A 93 -3.37 1.83 -0.11
CA PHE A 93 -3.53 3.24 0.22
C PHE A 93 -2.21 3.97 0.00
N GLY A 94 -2.28 5.29 -0.10
CA GLY A 94 -1.08 6.13 -0.23
C GLY A 94 -0.60 6.33 -1.66
N GLU A 95 -1.38 5.88 -2.64
CA GLU A 95 -1.12 6.01 -4.07
C GLU A 95 -0.93 7.48 -4.48
N MET A 96 -1.74 8.38 -3.94
CA MET A 96 -1.69 9.81 -4.25
C MET A 96 -0.33 10.40 -3.85
N ALA A 97 -0.03 10.37 -2.54
CA ALA A 97 1.23 10.88 -1.98
C ALA A 97 2.49 10.23 -2.62
N LEU A 98 2.41 8.96 -3.02
CA LEU A 98 3.50 8.29 -3.74
C LEU A 98 3.74 8.94 -5.12
N LEU A 99 2.68 9.27 -5.86
CA LEU A 99 2.76 9.76 -7.24
C LEU A 99 2.98 11.27 -7.34
N ASP A 100 2.23 12.07 -6.58
CA ASP A 100 2.26 13.54 -6.67
C ASP A 100 3.22 14.19 -5.64
N GLY A 101 3.62 13.45 -4.61
CA GLY A 101 4.48 13.97 -3.53
C GLY A 101 3.75 14.85 -2.53
N GLU A 102 2.42 14.98 -2.64
CA GLU A 102 1.62 15.75 -1.70
C GLU A 102 1.48 15.01 -0.35
N PRO A 103 1.21 15.74 0.76
CA PRO A 103 0.98 15.12 2.06
C PRO A 103 -0.19 14.11 2.04
N ARG A 104 -0.18 13.17 2.98
CA ARG A 104 -1.29 12.22 3.17
C ARG A 104 -2.63 12.95 3.23
N SER A 105 -3.56 12.56 2.37
CA SER A 105 -4.88 13.21 2.25
C SER A 105 -5.83 12.88 3.40
N ALA A 106 -5.52 11.90 4.23
CA ALA A 106 -6.35 11.41 5.33
C ALA A 106 -5.48 10.73 6.41
N THR A 107 -6.08 10.36 7.54
CA THR A 107 -5.48 9.56 8.60
C THR A 107 -5.88 8.09 8.45
N GLY A 108 -4.93 7.17 8.58
CA GLY A 108 -5.18 5.73 8.60
C GLY A 108 -5.04 5.14 10.00
N ILE A 109 -6.05 4.42 10.47
CA ILE A 109 -6.04 3.73 11.78
C ILE A 109 -6.35 2.25 11.58
N ALA A 110 -5.57 1.36 12.19
CA ALA A 110 -5.85 -0.06 12.18
C ALA A 110 -7.21 -0.37 12.83
N ALA A 111 -8.17 -0.88 12.07
CA ALA A 111 -9.49 -1.28 12.58
C ALA A 111 -9.44 -2.63 13.33
N GLU A 112 -8.42 -3.43 13.04
CA GLU A 112 -8.06 -4.68 13.70
C GLU A 112 -6.55 -4.92 13.61
N ASP A 113 -6.03 -5.96 14.26
CA ASP A 113 -4.63 -6.36 14.13
C ASP A 113 -4.27 -6.62 12.66
N SER A 114 -3.36 -5.80 12.12
CA SER A 114 -3.09 -5.70 10.69
C SER A 114 -1.61 -5.89 10.37
N ILE A 115 -1.35 -6.39 9.16
CA ILE A 115 -0.01 -6.47 8.57
C ILE A 115 -0.06 -5.74 7.24
N ILE A 116 0.87 -4.80 7.06
CA ILE A 116 0.94 -3.89 5.92
C ILE A 116 2.34 -3.99 5.34
N PHE A 117 2.44 -4.12 4.02
CA PHE A 117 3.72 -4.00 3.31
C PHE A 117 3.80 -2.62 2.68
N PHE A 118 4.83 -1.87 3.04
CA PHE A 118 5.10 -0.54 2.49
C PHE A 118 6.17 -0.60 1.41
N ILE A 119 5.95 0.12 0.33
CA ILE A 119 6.97 0.43 -0.67
C ILE A 119 7.12 1.95 -0.75
N SER A 120 8.32 2.46 -0.51
CA SER A 120 8.62 3.89 -0.62
C SER A 120 8.76 4.30 -2.08
N LYS A 121 8.62 5.60 -2.37
CA LYS A 121 8.90 6.16 -3.71
C LYS A 121 10.30 5.80 -4.19
N LYS A 122 11.29 5.95 -3.31
CA LYS A 122 12.68 5.56 -3.61
C LYS A 122 12.74 4.10 -4.06
N ASN A 123 12.19 3.17 -3.26
CA ASN A 123 12.25 1.74 -3.57
C ASN A 123 11.48 1.39 -4.85
N LEU A 124 10.38 2.11 -5.15
CA LEU A 124 9.67 1.94 -6.42
C LEU A 124 10.49 2.43 -7.61
N LEU A 125 11.21 3.55 -7.47
CA LEU A 125 12.13 4.05 -8.49
C LEU A 125 13.29 3.08 -8.70
N ASP A 126 13.88 2.55 -7.62
CA ASP A 126 14.93 1.52 -7.69
C ASP A 126 14.42 0.28 -8.47
N ILE A 127 13.19 -0.19 -8.21
CA ILE A 127 12.58 -1.29 -9.01
C ILE A 127 12.42 -0.92 -10.48
N ALA A 128 12.03 0.32 -10.79
CA ALA A 128 11.84 0.76 -12.16
C ALA A 128 13.16 0.87 -12.94
N GLU A 129 14.26 1.17 -12.24
CA GLU A 129 15.61 1.20 -12.80
C GLU A 129 16.15 -0.22 -13.00
N ASP A 130 16.12 -1.06 -11.96
CA ASP A 130 16.69 -2.41 -11.97
C ASP A 130 15.83 -3.42 -12.76
N HIS A 131 14.52 -3.22 -12.77
CA HIS A 131 13.54 -4.11 -13.38
C HIS A 131 12.45 -3.33 -14.15
N PRO A 132 12.78 -2.70 -15.30
CA PRO A 132 11.88 -1.76 -15.98
C PRO A 132 10.49 -2.31 -16.32
N LYS A 133 10.40 -3.59 -16.73
CA LYS A 133 9.12 -4.24 -17.00
C LYS A 133 8.25 -4.36 -15.75
N LEU A 134 8.85 -4.68 -14.61
CA LEU A 134 8.15 -4.80 -13.33
C LEU A 134 7.74 -3.42 -12.81
N GLY A 135 8.63 -2.42 -12.89
CA GLY A 135 8.30 -1.04 -12.56
C GLY A 135 7.10 -0.54 -13.34
N LEU A 136 7.08 -0.76 -14.67
CA LEU A 136 5.93 -0.41 -15.51
C LEU A 136 4.64 -1.13 -15.11
N GLN A 137 4.71 -2.43 -14.78
CA GLN A 137 3.54 -3.19 -14.30
C GLN A 137 2.99 -2.62 -13.00
N ILE A 138 3.86 -2.26 -12.04
CA ILE A 138 3.44 -1.66 -10.77
C ILE A 138 2.79 -0.28 -11.02
N LEU A 139 3.40 0.56 -11.85
CA LEU A 139 2.82 1.86 -12.21
C LEU A 139 1.46 1.71 -12.90
N TRP A 140 1.32 0.76 -13.82
CA TRP A 140 0.04 0.48 -14.48
C TRP A 140 -1.03 0.02 -13.48
N LYS A 141 -0.65 -0.83 -12.51
CA LYS A 141 -1.53 -1.27 -11.43
C LYS A 141 -2.03 -0.09 -10.60
N ILE A 142 -1.14 0.82 -10.18
CA ILE A 142 -1.48 2.01 -9.40
C ILE A 142 -2.40 2.93 -10.22
N SER A 143 -2.07 3.20 -11.49
CA SER A 143 -2.89 4.01 -12.39
C SER A 143 -4.32 3.46 -12.54
N LYS A 144 -4.45 2.13 -12.69
CA LYS A 144 -5.76 1.45 -12.75
C LYS A 144 -6.53 1.58 -11.44
N LEU A 145 -5.87 1.47 -10.29
CA LEU A 145 -6.49 1.64 -8.97
C LEU A 145 -7.03 3.06 -8.79
N ILE A 146 -6.25 4.09 -9.12
CA ILE A 146 -6.68 5.49 -9.05
C ILE A 146 -7.88 5.74 -9.97
N SER A 147 -7.80 5.24 -11.22
CA SER A 147 -8.91 5.34 -12.17
C SER A 147 -10.21 4.70 -11.62
N GLN A 148 -10.10 3.55 -10.94
CA GLN A 148 -11.24 2.90 -10.29
C GLN A 148 -11.74 3.67 -9.06
N HIS A 149 -10.85 4.24 -8.25
CA HIS A 149 -11.21 5.09 -7.12
C HIS A 149 -11.93 6.35 -7.58
N LEU A 150 -11.44 7.02 -8.62
CA LEU A 150 -12.08 8.21 -9.18
C LEU A 150 -13.51 7.91 -9.64
N ARG A 151 -13.71 6.84 -10.43
CA ARG A 151 -15.06 6.41 -10.84
C ARG A 151 -16.00 6.16 -9.65
N LYS A 152 -15.51 5.47 -8.61
CA LYS A 152 -16.31 5.18 -7.41
C LYS A 152 -16.64 6.44 -6.62
N THR A 153 -15.69 7.35 -6.45
CA THR A 153 -15.89 8.60 -5.71
C THR A 153 -16.83 9.54 -6.46
N THR A 154 -16.67 9.69 -7.77
CA THR A 154 -17.59 10.49 -8.61
C THR A 154 -19.02 9.94 -8.54
N GLY A 155 -19.20 8.61 -8.61
CA GLY A 155 -20.54 8.01 -8.45
C GLY A 155 -21.18 8.33 -7.10
N LYS A 156 -20.42 8.18 -6.01
CA LYS A 156 -20.91 8.54 -4.67
C LYS A 156 -21.27 10.02 -4.54
N LEU A 157 -20.53 10.91 -5.18
CA LEU A 157 -20.82 12.35 -5.14
C LEU A 157 -22.16 12.67 -5.80
N VAL A 158 -22.50 12.02 -6.92
CA VAL A 158 -23.82 12.15 -7.56
C VAL A 158 -24.92 11.71 -6.59
N ASP A 159 -24.76 10.55 -5.94
CA ASP A 159 -25.73 10.04 -4.96
C ASP A 159 -25.95 10.99 -3.75
N TYR A 160 -24.97 11.85 -3.44
CA TYR A 160 -25.08 12.88 -2.40
C TYR A 160 -25.72 14.18 -2.89
N MET A 161 -25.52 14.54 -4.16
CA MET A 161 -26.08 15.76 -4.76
C MET A 161 -27.56 15.62 -5.11
N GLU A 162 -28.05 14.39 -5.32
CA GLU A 162 -29.46 14.09 -5.60
C GLU A 162 -30.32 13.96 -4.31
N LYS A 163 -29.74 14.20 -3.14
CA LYS A 163 -30.42 14.22 -1.83
C LYS A 163 -30.57 15.64 -1.32
#